data_AF-A0A0Q4FKP1-F1
#
_entry.id   AF-A0A0Q4FKP1-F1
#
_cell.length_a   1.000
_cell.length_b   1.000
_cell.length_c   1.000
_cell.angle_alpha   90.00
_cell.angle_beta   90.00
_cell.angle_gamma   90.00
#
_symmetry.space_group_name_H-M   'P 1'
#
loop_
_entity.id
_entity.type
_entity.pdbx_description
1 polymer ?
#
loop_
_entity_poly.entity_id
_entity_poly.type
_entity_poly.pdbx_seq_one_letter_code
_entity_poly.pdbx_strand_id
1 'polypeptide(L)'
;MRTGGGAPQLTVHTASALQLPYRRDMIASVVLFDRAAIVGRGIEQLADYAAMRALTGVDPVDAGGTDSILTLFDAPSPPDRMTQLDAAFLRGFYAGPANIAGLAKRGQITTAMTTATRVEER
;
A
#
# COMPACT_ATOMS: atom_id res chain seq x y z
N MET A 1 -20.35 -7.35 -51.89
CA MET A 1 -20.43 -8.22 -50.70
C MET A 1 -19.06 -8.17 -50.02
N ARG A 2 -18.95 -7.48 -48.87
CA ARG A 2 -17.68 -7.16 -48.20
C ARG A 2 -17.67 -7.89 -46.85
N THR A 3 -16.87 -8.95 -46.70
CA THR A 3 -16.65 -9.61 -45.42
C THR A 3 -15.28 -9.19 -44.89
N GLY A 4 -15.29 -8.29 -43.90
CA GLY A 4 -14.08 -7.87 -43.19
C GLY A 4 -13.58 -9.00 -42.30
N GLY A 5 -12.50 -9.66 -42.72
CA GLY A 5 -11.76 -10.58 -41.86
C GLY A 5 -10.97 -9.79 -40.83
N GLY A 6 -11.50 -9.70 -39.61
CA GLY A 6 -10.74 -9.18 -38.47
C GLY A 6 -9.48 -10.01 -38.29
N ALA A 7 -8.32 -9.36 -38.28
CA ALA A 7 -7.04 -10.02 -38.10
C ALA A 7 -7.07 -10.88 -36.82
N PRO A 8 -6.53 -12.11 -36.84
CA PRO A 8 -6.51 -12.97 -35.66
C PRO A 8 -5.71 -12.28 -34.55
N GLN A 9 -6.40 -11.94 -33.46
CA GLN A 9 -5.75 -11.47 -32.25
C GLN A 9 -5.24 -12.67 -31.47
N LEU A 10 -3.93 -12.70 -31.22
CA LEU A 10 -3.34 -13.62 -30.26
C LEU A 10 -3.49 -13.03 -28.86
N THR A 11 -4.54 -13.44 -28.14
CA THR A 11 -4.69 -13.14 -26.71
C THR A 11 -3.69 -14.00 -25.94
N VAL A 12 -2.54 -13.41 -25.58
CA VAL A 12 -1.52 -14.10 -24.80
C VAL A 12 -1.87 -13.97 -23.32
N HIS A 13 -2.36 -15.04 -22.71
CA HIS A 13 -2.44 -15.14 -21.25
C HIS A 13 -1.03 -15.44 -20.71
N THR A 14 -0.25 -14.42 -20.40
CA THR A 14 1.00 -14.58 -19.65
C THR A 14 0.67 -14.81 -18.18
N ALA A 15 0.25 -16.03 -17.83
CA ALA A 15 0.18 -16.48 -16.44
C ALA A 15 1.57 -16.93 -15.97
N SER A 16 2.53 -16.01 -15.96
CA SER A 16 3.84 -16.29 -15.36
C SER A 16 3.75 -15.98 -13.88
N ALA A 17 3.46 -16.99 -13.05
CA ALA A 17 3.59 -16.90 -11.61
C ALA A 17 5.08 -16.94 -11.22
N LEU A 18 5.84 -15.94 -11.70
CA LEU A 18 7.25 -15.81 -11.39
C LEU A 18 7.41 -15.50 -9.92
N GLN A 19 7.79 -16.55 -9.19
CA GLN A 19 8.38 -16.42 -7.89
C GLN A 19 9.88 -16.17 -8.09
N LEU A 20 10.36 -15.10 -7.48
CA LEU A 20 11.78 -14.79 -7.46
C LEU A 20 12.52 -15.91 -6.68
N PRO A 21 13.74 -16.29 -7.11
CA PRO A 21 14.55 -17.27 -6.39
C PRO A 21 15.07 -16.74 -5.05
N TYR A 22 14.86 -15.45 -4.77
CA TYR A 22 15.17 -14.79 -3.51
C TYR A 22 13.91 -14.13 -2.94
N ARG A 23 13.87 -13.99 -1.61
CA ARG A 23 12.83 -13.23 -0.90
C ARG A 23 13.47 -12.15 -0.06
N ARG A 24 12.73 -11.07 0.19
CA ARG A 24 13.15 -10.00 1.08
C ARG A 24 12.54 -10.23 2.46
N ASP A 25 13.38 -10.57 3.44
CA ASP A 25 12.98 -10.68 4.84
C ASP A 25 13.44 -9.43 5.61
N MET A 26 12.61 -8.95 6.52
CA MET A 26 12.93 -7.84 7.42
C MET A 26 13.09 -8.39 8.84
N ILE A 27 14.30 -8.32 9.38
CA ILE A 27 14.61 -8.86 10.72
C ILE A 27 14.21 -7.87 11.81
N ALA A 28 14.49 -6.59 11.60
CA ALA A 28 14.13 -5.50 12.50
C ALA A 28 13.92 -4.21 11.71
N SER A 29 13.11 -3.33 12.28
CA SER A 29 12.90 -1.97 11.79
C SER A 29 12.80 -1.03 12.98
N VAL A 30 13.39 0.16 12.87
CA VAL A 30 13.44 1.16 13.94
C VAL A 30 12.98 2.48 13.36
N VAL A 31 11.98 3.09 13.99
CA VAL A 31 11.48 4.43 13.64
C VAL A 31 11.92 5.39 14.73
N LEU A 32 12.67 6.42 14.34
CA LEU A 32 13.10 7.49 15.23
C LEU A 32 12.26 8.73 14.95
N PHE A 33 11.76 9.33 16.02
CA PHE A 33 11.04 10.60 15.97
C PHE A 33 11.90 11.72 16.53
N ASP A 34 11.88 12.88 15.87
CA ASP A 34 12.36 14.11 16.48
C ASP A 34 11.41 14.50 17.63
N ARG A 35 11.97 14.72 18.82
CA ARG A 35 11.24 15.15 20.01
C ARG A 35 10.44 16.43 19.77
N ALA A 36 10.93 17.36 18.96
CA ALA A 36 10.21 18.60 18.67
C ALA A 36 9.00 18.35 17.76
N ALA A 37 9.12 17.43 16.79
CA ALA A 37 8.07 17.14 15.81
C ALA A 37 6.85 16.41 16.41
N ILE A 38 7.04 15.69 17.52
CA ILE A 38 5.96 14.93 18.18
C ILE A 38 5.12 15.75 19.16
N VAL A 39 5.47 17.02 19.40
CA VAL A 39 4.69 17.89 20.29
C VAL A 39 3.27 18.04 19.74
N GLY A 40 2.27 17.78 20.58
CA GLY A 40 0.86 17.83 20.19
C GLY A 40 0.36 16.61 19.41
N ARG A 41 1.18 15.56 19.24
CA ARG A 41 0.75 14.29 18.61
C ARG A 41 0.35 13.26 19.66
N GLY A 42 -0.70 12.50 19.36
CA GLY A 42 -1.14 11.38 20.18
C GLY A 42 -0.18 10.19 20.09
N ILE A 43 -0.03 9.44 21.18
CA ILE A 43 0.79 8.21 21.20
C ILE A 43 0.27 7.20 20.18
N GLU A 44 -1.05 7.07 20.04
CA GLU A 44 -1.68 6.18 19.06
C GLU A 44 -1.32 6.59 17.62
N GLN A 45 -1.39 7.88 17.29
CA GLN A 45 -0.97 8.40 15.98
C GLN A 45 0.48 8.07 15.66
N LEU A 46 1.38 8.27 16.65
CA LEU A 46 2.80 7.98 16.49
C LEU A 46 3.05 6.48 16.32
N ALA A 47 2.33 5.63 17.05
CA ALA A 47 2.42 4.19 16.94
C ALA A 47 1.92 3.70 15.56
N ASP A 48 0.80 4.22 15.08
CA ASP A 48 0.22 3.86 13.78
C ASP A 48 1.11 4.33 12.62
N TYR A 49 1.65 5.56 12.71
CA TYR A 49 2.63 6.07 11.76
C TYR A 49 3.91 5.21 11.77
N ALA A 50 4.42 4.89 12.96
CA ALA A 50 5.60 4.03 13.09
C ALA A 50 5.33 2.63 12.52
N ALA A 51 4.15 2.05 12.74
CA ALA A 51 3.78 0.77 12.18
C ALA A 51 3.81 0.80 10.64
N MET A 52 3.21 1.83 10.03
CA MET A 52 3.25 1.99 8.57
C MET A 52 4.68 2.11 8.04
N ARG A 53 5.50 2.99 8.62
CA ARG A 53 6.90 3.17 8.21
C ARG A 53 7.73 1.91 8.42
N ALA A 54 7.59 1.28 9.59
CA ALA A 54 8.41 0.15 9.99
C ALA A 54 8.12 -1.08 9.14
N LEU A 55 6.85 -1.35 8.86
CA LEU A 55 6.40 -2.55 8.15
C LEU A 55 6.58 -2.45 6.63
N THR A 56 6.39 -1.26 6.07
CA THR A 56 6.31 -1.11 4.61
C THR A 56 7.56 -0.46 4.02
N GLY A 57 8.26 0.38 4.78
CA GLY A 57 9.31 1.26 4.28
C GLY A 57 8.81 2.32 3.30
N VAL A 58 7.49 2.56 3.22
CA VAL A 58 6.89 3.57 2.35
C VAL A 58 7.19 4.96 2.89
N ASP A 59 7.54 5.87 1.98
CA ASP A 59 7.80 7.27 2.32
C ASP A 59 6.52 8.02 2.69
N PRO A 60 6.63 9.07 3.54
CA PRO A 60 5.50 9.92 3.85
C PRO A 60 4.88 10.45 2.55
N VAL A 61 3.57 10.56 2.53
CA VAL A 61 2.84 11.13 1.37
C VAL A 61 2.51 12.58 1.68
N ASP A 62 2.66 13.44 0.68
CA ASP A 62 2.25 14.83 0.79
C ASP A 62 0.78 14.91 1.23
N ALA A 63 0.44 15.90 2.05
CA ALA A 63 -0.90 16.14 2.57
C ALA A 63 -1.99 16.42 1.51
N GLY A 64 -1.64 16.36 0.21
CA GLY A 64 -2.48 16.68 -0.94
C GLY A 64 -3.54 15.64 -1.29
N GLY A 65 -4.28 15.12 -0.31
CA GLY A 65 -5.55 14.43 -0.55
C GLY A 65 -5.58 12.91 -0.30
N THR A 66 -4.64 12.35 0.45
CA THR A 66 -4.68 10.94 0.86
C THR A 66 -5.11 10.83 2.33
N ASP A 67 -6.22 10.15 2.61
CA ASP A 67 -6.63 9.82 3.97
C ASP A 67 -5.75 8.68 4.53
N SER A 68 -4.57 9.03 5.01
CA SER A 68 -3.56 8.09 5.51
C SER A 68 -2.86 8.67 6.72
N ILE A 69 -2.57 7.82 7.71
CA ILE A 69 -1.74 8.18 8.86
C ILE A 69 -0.35 8.66 8.44
N LEU A 70 0.14 8.31 7.25
CA LEU A 70 1.41 8.79 6.71
C LEU A 70 1.44 10.31 6.50
N THR A 71 0.28 10.98 6.51
CA THR A 71 0.17 12.44 6.46
C THR A 71 0.36 13.12 7.83
N LEU A 72 0.61 12.35 8.90
CA LEU A 72 0.62 12.83 10.30
C LEU A 72 1.38 14.14 10.51
N PHE A 73 2.54 14.30 9.87
CA PHE A 73 3.41 15.46 10.08
C PHE A 73 3.16 16.62 9.11
N ASP A 74 2.49 16.39 7.97
CA ASP A 74 2.32 17.37 6.90
C ASP A 74 0.87 17.87 6.78
N ALA A 75 -0.12 17.12 7.27
CA ALA A 75 -1.52 17.51 7.20
C ALA A 75 -1.90 18.51 8.31
N PRO A 76 -2.70 19.56 7.99
CA PRO A 76 -3.19 20.52 8.99
C PRO A 76 -4.15 19.87 9.99
N SER A 77 -4.85 18.81 9.56
CA SER A 77 -5.73 17.99 10.39
C SER A 77 -5.43 16.51 10.06
N PRO A 78 -4.40 15.92 10.67
CA PRO A 78 -4.05 14.53 10.41
C PRO A 78 -5.11 13.56 10.96
N PRO A 79 -5.17 12.32 10.46
CA PRO A 79 -5.99 11.28 11.06
C PRO A 79 -5.62 11.01 12.52
N ASP A 80 -6.61 10.72 13.36
CA ASP A 80 -6.40 10.38 14.77
C ASP A 80 -5.77 9.00 14.97
N ARG A 81 -5.91 8.10 13.99
CA ARG A 81 -5.39 6.72 13.97
C ARG A 81 -5.18 6.24 12.54
N MET A 82 -4.61 5.04 12.40
CA MET A 82 -4.52 4.29 11.15
C MET A 82 -5.87 4.30 10.41
N THR A 83 -5.86 4.71 9.15
CA THR A 83 -7.07 4.82 8.35
C THR A 83 -7.42 3.46 7.72
N GLN A 84 -8.61 3.38 7.14
CA GLN A 84 -8.99 2.16 6.42
C GLN A 84 -8.09 1.93 5.19
N LEU A 85 -7.66 3.02 4.55
CA LEU A 85 -6.72 3.00 3.44
C LEU A 85 -5.38 2.36 3.85
N ASP A 86 -4.82 2.78 4.98
CA ASP A 86 -3.58 2.23 5.54
C ASP A 86 -3.71 0.73 5.83
N ALA A 87 -4.80 0.33 6.49
CA ALA A 87 -5.06 -1.07 6.80
C ALA A 87 -5.24 -1.93 5.54
N ALA A 88 -5.89 -1.39 4.50
CA ALA A 88 -6.06 -2.06 3.23
C ALA A 88 -4.72 -2.21 2.47
N PHE A 89 -3.89 -1.16 2.51
CA PHE A 89 -2.55 -1.21 1.96
C PHE A 89 -1.71 -2.30 2.65
N LEU A 90 -1.68 -2.33 3.99
CA LEU A 90 -0.94 -3.36 4.74
C LEU A 90 -1.42 -4.77 4.42
N ARG A 91 -2.75 -4.99 4.35
CA ARG A 91 -3.33 -6.28 3.96
C ARG A 91 -2.84 -6.72 2.58
N GLY A 92 -2.88 -5.84 1.59
CA GLY A 92 -2.39 -6.15 0.24
C GLY A 92 -0.87 -6.33 0.18
N PHE A 93 -0.13 -5.53 0.94
CA PHE A 93 1.34 -5.56 0.98
C PHE A 93 1.85 -6.91 1.52
N TYR A 94 1.21 -7.42 2.58
CA TYR A 94 1.56 -8.70 3.22
C TYR A 94 0.79 -9.92 2.66
N ALA A 95 -0.11 -9.73 1.69
CA ALA A 95 -0.81 -10.85 1.07
C ALA A 95 0.12 -11.68 0.16
N GLY A 96 -0.09 -12.99 0.14
CA GLY A 96 0.60 -13.90 -0.79
C GLY A 96 2.10 -14.11 -0.49
N PRO A 97 2.82 -14.82 -1.38
CA PRO A 97 4.22 -15.18 -1.15
C PRO A 97 5.15 -13.96 -1.10
N ALA A 98 6.13 -13.98 -0.18
CA ALA A 98 7.13 -12.92 -0.03
C ALA A 98 8.12 -12.77 -1.21
N ASN A 99 8.12 -13.74 -2.14
CA ASN A 99 8.95 -13.76 -3.34
C ASN A 99 8.16 -13.54 -4.64
N ILE A 100 6.91 -13.05 -4.56
CA ILE A 100 6.15 -12.73 -5.77
C ILE A 100 6.79 -11.56 -6.54
N ALA A 101 6.73 -11.60 -7.87
CA ALA A 101 7.20 -10.51 -8.72
C ALA A 101 6.54 -9.16 -8.36
N GLY A 102 7.32 -8.07 -8.44
CA GLY A 102 6.87 -6.74 -8.01
C GLY A 102 5.62 -6.22 -8.72
N LEU A 103 5.44 -6.52 -10.01
CA LEU A 103 4.24 -6.12 -10.76
C LEU A 103 2.98 -6.83 -10.22
N ALA A 104 3.10 -8.12 -9.93
CA ALA A 104 2.00 -8.90 -9.35
C ALA A 104 1.69 -8.47 -7.91
N LYS A 105 2.72 -8.12 -7.10
CA LYS A 105 2.52 -7.53 -5.76
C LYS A 105 1.73 -6.23 -5.83
N ARG A 106 2.04 -5.33 -6.76
CA ARG A 106 1.30 -4.07 -6.96
C ARG A 106 -0.18 -4.34 -7.25
N GLY A 107 -0.47 -5.31 -8.12
CA GLY A 107 -1.85 -5.74 -8.39
C GLY A 107 -2.60 -6.18 -7.13
N GLN A 108 -1.97 -6.98 -6.26
CA GLN A 108 -2.57 -7.41 -4.97
C GLN A 108 -2.88 -6.21 -4.05
N ILE A 109 -1.96 -5.26 -3.96
CA ILE A 109 -2.15 -4.02 -3.17
C ILE A 109 -3.34 -3.23 -3.73
N THR A 110 -3.38 -3.00 -5.05
CA THR A 110 -4.50 -2.28 -5.69
C THR A 110 -5.82 -2.99 -5.43
N THR A 111 -5.90 -4.30 -5.59
CA THR A 111 -7.14 -5.06 -5.32
C THR A 111 -7.58 -4.92 -3.86
N ALA A 112 -6.66 -5.01 -2.90
CA ALA A 112 -6.98 -4.84 -1.48
C ALA A 112 -7.52 -3.44 -1.16
N MET A 113 -6.88 -2.40 -1.71
CA MET A 113 -7.31 -1.00 -1.53
C MET A 113 -8.67 -0.73 -2.16
N THR A 114 -8.90 -1.13 -3.41
CA THR A 114 -10.20 -0.93 -4.09
C THR A 114 -11.34 -1.71 -3.41
N THR A 115 -11.03 -2.87 -2.81
CA THR A 115 -12.03 -3.65 -2.07
C THR A 115 -12.43 -2.96 -0.77
N ALA A 116 -11.47 -2.35 -0.06
CA ALA A 116 -11.75 -1.59 1.15
C ALA A 116 -12.59 -0.34 0.87
N THR A 117 -12.20 0.50 -0.10
CA THR A 117 -12.95 1.73 -0.44
C THR A 117 -14.41 1.45 -0.82
N ARG A 118 -14.70 0.32 -1.47
CA ARG A 118 -16.09 -0.09 -1.80
C ARG A 118 -16.94 -0.40 -0.57
N VAL A 119 -16.32 -0.80 0.55
CA VAL A 119 -17.04 -1.09 1.80
C VAL A 119 -17.50 0.20 2.48
N GLU A 120 -16.88 1.35 2.20
CA GLU A 120 -17.25 2.65 2.79
C GLU A 120 -18.49 3.29 2.14
N GLU A 121 -18.84 2.90 0.91
CA GLU A 121 -20.02 3.43 0.18
C GLU A 121 -21.34 2.71 0.54
N ARG A 122 -21.35 1.85 1.56
CA ARG A 122 -22.53 1.10 2.03
C ARG A 122 -22.83 1.36 3.50
#